data_AF-A0A527FUK6-F1
#
_entry.id   AF-A0A527FUK6-F1
#
_cell.length_a   1.000
_cell.length_b   1.000
_cell.length_c   1.000
_cell.angle_alpha   90.00
_cell.angle_beta   90.00
_cell.angle_gamma   90.00
#
_symmetry.space_group_name_H-M   'P 1'
#
loop_
_entity.id
_entity.type
_entity.pdbx_description
1 polymer ?
#
loop_
_entity_poly.entity_id
_entity_poly.type
_entity_poly.pdbx_seq_one_letter_code
_entity_poly.pdbx_strand_id
1 'polypeptide(L)'
;EPHGQTFRYRSPNSDLLGLLLERASGQRFTDLVREKLWLPLGAVSEASIGVDMEGTARTAGGISVTPRDLARVGEMMRQGGVANGRR
;
A
#
# COMPACT_ATOMS: atom_id res chain seq x y z
N GLU A 1 13.46 9.56 24.84
CA GLU A 1 14.50 9.07 23.90
C GLU A 1 14.39 9.88 22.61
N PRO A 2 15.51 10.26 21.98
CA PRO A 2 15.51 10.89 20.66
C PRO A 2 14.84 10.01 19.58
N HIS A 3 14.34 10.64 18.52
CA HIS A 3 13.74 9.92 17.40
C HIS A 3 14.74 8.95 16.75
N GLY A 4 14.27 7.77 16.33
CA GLY A 4 15.08 6.76 15.64
C GLY A 4 15.94 5.86 16.53
N GLN A 5 16.00 6.09 17.85
CA GLN A 5 16.85 5.28 18.75
C GLN A 5 16.19 4.00 19.26
N THR A 6 14.87 4.02 19.43
CA THR A 6 14.11 2.88 19.96
C THR A 6 12.98 2.51 18.99
N PHE A 7 12.94 1.25 18.56
CA PHE A 7 11.86 0.76 17.71
C PHE A 7 10.54 0.69 18.49
N ARG A 8 9.48 1.26 17.92
CA ARG A 8 8.11 1.13 18.43
C ARG A 8 7.17 0.92 17.26
N TYR A 9 6.45 -0.20 17.24
CA TYR A 9 5.40 -0.44 16.27
C TYR A 9 4.24 0.53 16.50
N ARG A 10 3.90 1.32 15.48
CA ARG A 10 2.90 2.39 15.56
C ARG A 10 2.15 2.51 14.24
N SER A 11 0.91 2.02 14.20
CA SER A 11 0.02 2.14 13.04
C SER A 11 -0.10 3.58 12.48
N PRO A 12 -0.16 4.64 13.31
CA PRO A 12 -0.26 6.01 12.80
C PRO A 12 0.91 6.43 11.90
N ASN A 13 2.08 5.80 12.02
CA ASN A 13 3.20 6.10 11.13
C ASN A 13 2.89 5.66 9.68
N SER A 14 2.23 4.51 9.50
CA SER A 14 1.83 4.03 8.17
C SER A 14 0.67 4.85 7.59
N ASP A 15 -0.28 5.28 8.43
CA ASP A 15 -1.35 6.19 8.03
C ASP A 15 -0.77 7.54 7.56
N LEU A 16 0.22 8.08 8.27
CA LEU A 16 0.95 9.29 7.87
C LEU A 16 1.67 9.09 6.53
N LEU A 17 2.29 7.93 6.27
CA LEU A 17 2.90 7.64 4.97
C LEU A 17 1.84 7.62 3.84
N GLY A 18 0.63 7.13 4.12
CA GLY A 18 -0.49 7.20 3.18
C GLY A 18 -0.83 8.63 2.77
N LEU A 19 -0.95 9.53 3.77
CA LEU A 19 -1.17 10.96 3.53
C LEU A 19 -0.03 11.60 2.73
N LEU A 20 1.23 11.25 3.04
CA LEU A 20 2.39 11.78 2.32
C LEU A 20 2.40 11.33 0.86
N LEU A 21 2.02 10.08 0.58
CA LEU A 21 1.90 9.58 -0.80
C LEU A 21 0.85 10.37 -1.60
N GLU A 22 -0.32 10.63 -1.02
CA GLU A 22 -1.35 11.42 -1.68
C GLU A 22 -0.88 12.85 -1.95
N ARG A 23 -0.21 13.49 -0.98
CA ARG A 23 0.32 14.86 -1.13
C ARG A 23 1.46 14.95 -2.15
N ALA A 24 2.36 13.97 -2.16
CA ALA A 24 3.50 13.96 -3.09
C ALA A 24 3.09 13.61 -4.52
N SER A 25 2.07 12.77 -4.70
CA SER A 25 1.60 12.35 -6.03
C SER A 25 0.49 13.23 -6.60
N GLY A 26 -0.29 13.91 -5.76
CA GLY A 26 -1.53 14.58 -6.16
C GLY A 26 -2.67 13.61 -6.50
N GLN A 27 -2.49 12.30 -6.26
CA GLN A 27 -3.47 11.24 -6.51
C GLN A 27 -4.03 10.71 -5.19
N ARG A 28 -5.22 10.11 -5.23
CA ARG A 28 -5.73 9.33 -4.10
C ARG A 28 -4.89 8.07 -3.92
N PHE A 29 -4.75 7.61 -2.67
CA PHE A 29 -3.92 6.45 -2.33
C PHE A 29 -4.35 5.21 -3.12
N THR A 30 -5.66 4.99 -3.26
CA THR A 30 -6.23 3.87 -4.02
C THR A 30 -5.84 3.91 -5.50
N ASP A 31 -5.84 5.10 -6.11
CA ASP A 31 -5.47 5.26 -7.52
C ASP A 31 -3.98 5.02 -7.72
N LEU A 32 -3.16 5.56 -6.81
CA LEU A 32 -1.71 5.35 -6.83
C LEU A 32 -1.35 3.87 -6.68
N VAL A 33 -1.96 3.17 -5.71
CA VAL A 33 -1.74 1.73 -5.51
C VAL A 33 -2.25 0.93 -6.72
N ARG A 34 -3.41 1.29 -7.27
CA ARG A 34 -3.94 0.64 -8.48
C ARG A 34 -2.96 0.74 -9.65
N GLU A 35 -2.47 1.94 -9.94
CA GLU A 35 -1.61 2.22 -11.08
C GLU A 35 -0.19 1.66 -10.90
N LYS A 36 0.42 1.88 -9.73
CA LYS A 36 1.84 1.56 -9.51
C LYS A 36 2.08 0.15 -9.01
N LEU A 37 1.08 -0.50 -8.40
CA LEU A 37 1.24 -1.81 -7.78
C LEU A 37 0.23 -2.83 -8.31
N TRP A 38 -1.08 -2.58 -8.16
CA TRP A 38 -2.10 -3.61 -8.39
C TRP A 38 -2.17 -4.09 -9.83
N LEU A 39 -2.25 -3.17 -10.79
CA LEU A 39 -2.28 -3.51 -12.22
C LEU A 39 -0.95 -4.13 -12.70
N PRO A 40 0.23 -3.57 -12.37
CA PRO A 40 1.52 -4.19 -12.72
C PRO A 40 1.70 -5.61 -12.17
N LEU A 41 1.17 -5.91 -10.97
CA LEU A 41 1.18 -7.26 -10.41
C LEU A 41 0.36 -8.27 -11.22
N GLY A 42 -0.55 -7.82 -12.09
CA GLY A 42 -1.53 -8.68 -12.74
C GLY A 42 -2.54 -9.25 -11.74
N ALA A 43 -2.86 -8.48 -10.70
CA ALA A 43 -3.94 -8.80 -9.79
C ALA A 43 -5.28 -8.76 -10.54
N VAL A 44 -6.15 -9.72 -10.27
CA VAL A 44 -7.39 -9.93 -11.04
C VAL A 44 -8.65 -9.58 -10.27
N SER A 45 -8.56 -9.55 -8.94
CA SER A 45 -9.68 -9.21 -8.08
C SER A 45 -9.61 -7.74 -7.65
N GLU A 46 -10.76 -7.18 -7.32
CA GLU A 46 -10.82 -5.88 -6.66
C GLU A 46 -10.16 -5.95 -5.28
N ALA A 47 -9.51 -4.85 -4.91
CA ALA A 47 -9.02 -4.58 -3.57
C ALA A 47 -9.87 -3.45 -2.98
N SER A 48 -10.18 -3.54 -1.69
CA SER A 48 -10.85 -2.46 -0.96
C SER A 48 -9.99 -1.95 0.18
N ILE A 49 -10.22 -0.69 0.55
CA ILE A 49 -9.59 -0.08 1.72
C ILE A 49 -10.65 0.66 2.54
N GLY A 50 -10.62 0.47 3.85
CA GLY A 50 -11.44 1.26 4.78
C GLY A 50 -11.01 2.73 4.77
N VAL A 51 -11.99 3.63 4.73
CA VAL A 51 -11.79 5.09 4.77
C VAL A 51 -12.52 5.72 5.95
N ASP A 52 -12.06 6.90 6.38
CA ASP A 52 -12.82 7.75 7.31
C ASP A 52 -13.93 8.55 6.59
N MET A 53 -14.60 9.44 7.32
CA MET A 53 -15.69 10.26 6.78
C MET A 53 -15.25 11.26 5.71
N GLU A 54 -13.97 11.65 5.71
CA GLU A 54 -13.36 12.53 4.70
C GLU A 54 -12.81 11.73 3.50
N GLY A 55 -12.95 10.40 3.54
CA GLY A 55 -12.43 9.48 2.54
C GLY A 55 -10.94 9.15 2.71
N THR A 56 -10.30 9.56 3.80
CA THR A 56 -8.88 9.25 4.04
C THR A 56 -8.69 7.76 4.25
N ALA A 57 -7.78 7.15 3.49
CA ALA A 57 -7.52 5.73 3.55
C ALA A 57 -6.78 5.32 4.83
N ARG A 58 -7.24 4.26 5.51
CA ARG A 58 -6.53 3.63 6.65
C ARG A 58 -5.42 2.72 6.12
N THR A 59 -4.30 3.28 5.69
CA THR A 59 -3.20 2.54 5.05
C THR A 59 -2.44 1.62 6.00
N ALA A 60 -2.55 1.81 7.32
CA ALA A 60 -1.91 0.93 8.30
C ALA A 60 -2.51 -0.48 8.38
N GLY A 61 -3.73 -0.71 7.87
CA GLY A 61 -4.37 -2.03 7.95
C GLY A 61 -5.80 -2.13 7.45
N GLY A 62 -6.30 -1.15 6.70
CA GLY A 62 -7.67 -1.14 6.18
C GLY A 62 -7.86 -1.95 4.90
N ILE A 63 -6.82 -2.62 4.38
CA ILE A 63 -6.82 -3.26 3.05
C ILE A 63 -7.39 -4.67 3.12
N SER A 64 -8.34 -4.98 2.24
CA SER A 64 -8.89 -6.33 2.03
C SER A 64 -8.66 -6.77 0.59
N VAL A 65 -8.10 -7.97 0.42
CA VAL A 65 -7.71 -8.55 -0.87
C VAL A 65 -7.87 -10.07 -0.85
N THR A 66 -7.91 -10.71 -2.01
CA THR A 66 -7.88 -12.17 -2.08
C THR A 66 -6.49 -12.72 -1.69
N PRO A 67 -6.40 -13.93 -1.10
CA PRO A 67 -5.11 -14.55 -0.80
C PRO A 67 -4.20 -14.72 -2.03
N ARG A 68 -4.80 -14.98 -3.21
CA ARG A 68 -4.05 -15.16 -4.46
C ARG A 68 -3.45 -13.85 -4.96
N ASP A 69 -4.14 -12.72 -4.82
CA ASP A 69 -3.58 -11.42 -5.19
C ASP A 69 -2.55 -10.95 -4.15
N LEU A 70 -2.74 -11.26 -2.87
CA LEU A 70 -1.70 -11.03 -1.85
C LEU A 70 -0.42 -11.83 -2.12
N ALA A 71 -0.54 -13.09 -2.57
CA ALA A 71 0.60 -13.91 -2.94
C ALA A 71 1.42 -13.30 -4.09
N ARG A 72 0.79 -12.56 -5.02
CA ARG A 72 1.51 -11.84 -6.09
C ARG A 72 2.40 -10.73 -5.54
N VAL A 73 1.97 -10.02 -4.50
CA VAL A 73 2.82 -9.03 -3.81
C VAL A 73 4.05 -9.74 -3.22
N GLY A 74 3.86 -10.87 -2.56
CA GLY A 74 4.96 -11.67 -2.01
C GLY A 74 5.92 -12.17 -3.09
N GLU A 75 5.39 -12.63 -4.23
CA GLU A 75 6.19 -13.09 -5.36
C GLU A 75 7.01 -11.96 -6.00
N MET A 76 6.42 -10.77 -6.16
CA MET A 76 7.15 -9.58 -6.63
C MET A 76 8.31 -9.23 -5.70
N MET A 77 8.09 -9.28 -4.38
CA MET A 77 9.15 -9.07 -3.40
C MET A 77 10.24 -10.14 -3.50
N ARG A 78 9.86 -11.42 -3.66
CA ARG A 78 10.81 -12.54 -3.87
C ARG A 78 11.65 -12.37 -5.14
N GLN A 79 11.07 -11.77 -6.18
CA GLN A 79 11.75 -11.42 -7.44
C GLN A 79 12.50 -10.08 -7.38
N GLY A 80 12.71 -9.51 -6.19
CA GLY A 80 13.51 -8.31 -6.01
C GLY A 80 12.85 -7.05 -6.58
N GLY A 81 11.53 -6.94 -6.48
CA GLY A 81 10.77 -5.78 -6.93
C GLY A 81 10.23 -5.89 -8.35
N VAL A 82 10.29 -7.06 -8.99
CA VAL A 82 9.85 -7.25 -10.38
C VAL A 82 8.58 -8.10 -10.43
N ALA A 83 7.58 -7.62 -11.17
CA ALA A 83 6.37 -8.36 -11.48
C ALA A 83 6.09 -8.29 -12.99
N ASN A 84 5.84 -9.44 -13.61
CA ASN A 84 5.54 -9.51 -15.06
C ASN A 84 6.57 -8.78 -15.94
N GLY A 85 7.85 -8.84 -15.56
CA GLY A 85 8.96 -8.17 -16.27
C GLY A 85 9.08 -6.66 -16.02
N ARG A 86 8.22 -6.08 -15.19
CA ARG A 86 8.24 -4.66 -14.82
C ARG A 86 8.70 -4.47 -13.37
N ARG A 87 9.51 -3.45 -13.14
CA ARG A 87 9.91 -2.96 -11.82
C ARG A 87 9.02 -1.80 -11.40
#